data_AF-A0A1A8CEI0-F1
#
_entry.id   AF-A0A1A8CEI0-F1
#
_cell.length_a   1.000
_cell.length_b   1.000
_cell.length_c   1.000
_cell.angle_alpha   90.00
_cell.angle_beta   90.00
_cell.angle_gamma   90.00
#
_symmetry.space_group_name_H-M   'P 1'
#
loop_
_entity.id
_entity.type
_entity.pdbx_description
1 polymer ?
#
loop_
_entity_poly.entity_id
_entity_poly.type
_entity_poly.pdbx_seq_one_letter_code
_entity_poly.pdbx_strand_id
1 'polypeptide(L)'
;MEAVRSLVFVGAVLLGVTGASGREVCLGTDMKLALPSSLENHYETLKLLYTGCQVVHGNLEITHLSGNPDLSFLQGIVEVQGYVLVAHVSVTLVPLDNLRIIRGSQLYNSSYALAVLDNTLNNRGLRTLR
;
A
#
# COMPACT_ATOMS: atom_id res chain seq x y z
N MET A 1 -52.25 -36.41 -33.75
CA MET A 1 -52.85 -35.60 -32.67
C MET A 1 -52.03 -35.89 -31.42
N GLU A 2 -50.80 -35.35 -31.35
CA GLU A 2 -50.48 -34.05 -30.73
C GLU A 2 -50.93 -34.00 -29.26
N ALA A 3 -50.01 -34.28 -28.34
CA ALA A 3 -50.15 -33.97 -26.92
C ALA A 3 -48.78 -33.66 -26.31
N VAL A 4 -48.32 -32.46 -26.61
CA VAL A 4 -47.73 -31.48 -25.69
C VAL A 4 -46.59 -31.91 -24.76
N ARG A 5 -45.39 -31.51 -25.19
CA ARG A 5 -44.31 -30.88 -24.41
C ARG A 5 -44.62 -30.58 -22.93
N SER A 6 -43.80 -31.12 -22.04
CA SER A 6 -43.52 -30.48 -20.74
C SER A 6 -42.07 -30.73 -20.35
N LEU A 7 -41.18 -29.92 -20.93
CA LEU A 7 -39.83 -29.70 -20.41
C LEU A 7 -39.97 -28.69 -19.27
N VAL A 8 -39.88 -29.18 -18.03
CA VAL A 8 -39.77 -28.34 -16.84
C VAL A 8 -38.42 -27.64 -16.91
N PHE A 9 -38.42 -26.36 -17.33
CA PHE A 9 -37.27 -25.48 -17.25
C PHE A 9 -37.04 -25.13 -15.77
N VAL A 10 -36.08 -25.81 -15.14
CA VAL A 10 -35.52 -25.36 -13.86
C VAL A 10 -34.70 -24.11 -14.14
N GLY A 11 -35.33 -22.95 -13.97
CA GLY A 11 -34.66 -21.66 -14.07
C GLY A 11 -33.66 -21.52 -12.91
N ALA A 12 -32.37 -21.68 -13.20
CA ALA A 12 -31.31 -21.31 -12.29
C ALA A 12 -31.28 -19.77 -12.18
N VAL A 13 -31.80 -19.25 -11.06
CA VAL A 13 -31.62 -17.84 -10.71
C VAL A 13 -30.15 -17.66 -10.33
N LEU A 14 -29.35 -17.14 -11.26
CA LEU A 14 -28.04 -16.61 -10.95
C LEU A 14 -28.23 -15.34 -10.11
N LEU A 15 -28.20 -15.48 -8.80
CA LEU A 15 -27.98 -14.37 -7.87
C LEU A 15 -26.60 -13.80 -8.19
N GLY A 16 -26.58 -12.76 -9.04
CA GLY A 16 -25.39 -11.96 -9.27
C GLY A 16 -24.93 -11.39 -7.93
N VAL A 17 -23.83 -11.92 -7.41
CA VAL A 17 -23.11 -11.29 -6.31
C VAL A 17 -22.60 -9.98 -6.89
N THR A 18 -23.29 -8.88 -6.58
CA THR A 18 -22.70 -7.55 -6.76
C THR A 18 -21.51 -7.54 -5.82
N GLY A 19 -20.33 -7.72 -6.38
CA GLY A 19 -19.09 -7.59 -5.62
C GLY A 19 -19.11 -6.20 -5.03
N ALA A 20 -19.37 -6.08 -3.72
CA ALA A 20 -19.04 -4.88 -2.99
C ALA A 20 -17.55 -4.67 -3.25
N SER A 21 -17.20 -3.62 -4.00
CA SER A 21 -15.81 -3.24 -4.22
C SER A 21 -15.27 -2.75 -2.87
N GLY A 22 -14.91 -3.70 -2.02
CA GLY A 22 -14.15 -3.44 -0.80
C GLY A 22 -12.82 -2.84 -1.21
N ARG A 23 -12.33 -1.89 -0.40
CA ARG A 23 -11.00 -1.34 -0.61
C ARG A 23 -9.98 -2.44 -0.36
N GLU A 24 -8.97 -2.54 -1.21
CA GLU A 24 -7.91 -3.53 -1.02
C GLU A 24 -7.07 -3.16 0.21
N VAL A 25 -6.99 -4.07 1.17
CA VAL A 25 -6.30 -3.84 2.46
C VAL A 25 -5.02 -4.65 2.47
N CYS A 26 -3.89 -4.00 2.76
CA CYS A 26 -2.62 -4.65 3.01
C CYS A 26 -2.19 -4.47 4.47
N LEU A 27 -1.38 -5.39 4.97
CA LEU A 27 -0.74 -5.22 6.28
C LEU A 27 0.44 -4.25 6.16
N GLY A 28 0.55 -3.35 7.13
CA GLY A 28 1.72 -2.48 7.29
C GLY A 28 2.86 -3.17 8.04
N THR A 29 3.92 -2.42 8.31
CA THR A 29 5.10 -2.87 9.07
C THR A 29 5.24 -2.11 10.40
N ASP A 30 6.10 -2.61 11.30
CA ASP A 30 6.49 -1.91 12.55
C ASP A 30 7.97 -2.15 12.85
N MET A 31 8.81 -1.80 11.87
CA MET A 31 10.25 -1.95 11.94
C MET A 31 10.97 -0.63 12.22
N LYS A 32 10.28 0.50 12.09
CA LYS A 32 10.81 1.84 12.33
C LYS A 32 12.09 2.06 11.51
N LEU A 33 13.24 2.21 12.17
CA LEU A 33 14.54 2.41 11.53
C LEU A 33 15.40 1.13 11.51
N ALA A 34 14.85 -0.02 11.93
CA ALA A 34 15.57 -1.27 11.90
C ALA A 34 16.03 -1.61 10.47
N LEU A 35 17.26 -2.12 10.35
CA LEU A 35 17.82 -2.52 9.07
C LEU A 35 17.04 -3.73 8.51
N PRO A 36 16.63 -3.69 7.23
CA PRO A 36 16.07 -4.85 6.56
C PRO A 36 17.03 -6.04 6.60
N SER A 37 16.50 -7.26 6.66
CA SER A 37 17.30 -8.49 6.61
C SER A 37 18.15 -8.62 5.34
N SER A 38 17.67 -8.02 4.25
CA SER A 38 18.39 -7.90 2.98
C SER A 38 18.08 -6.55 2.35
N LEU A 39 19.08 -5.67 2.22
CA LEU A 39 18.96 -4.40 1.51
C LEU A 39 18.67 -4.62 0.02
N GLU A 40 19.25 -5.67 -0.58
CA GLU A 40 19.06 -6.03 -1.98
C GLU A 40 17.58 -6.38 -2.27
N ASN A 41 16.93 -7.11 -1.36
CA ASN A 41 15.55 -7.55 -1.54
C ASN A 41 14.52 -6.60 -0.91
N HIS A 42 14.95 -5.52 -0.25
CA HIS A 42 14.05 -4.67 0.51
C HIS A 42 13.01 -4.01 -0.41
N TYR A 43 13.43 -3.53 -1.58
CA TYR A 43 12.52 -2.97 -2.58
C TYR A 43 11.46 -3.98 -3.03
N GLU A 44 11.85 -5.21 -3.38
CA GLU A 44 10.90 -6.24 -3.82
C GLU A 44 9.92 -6.64 -2.70
N THR A 45 10.38 -6.58 -1.45
CA THR A 45 9.51 -6.81 -0.29
C THR A 45 8.43 -5.72 -0.18
N LEU A 46 8.81 -4.44 -0.30
CA LEU A 46 7.86 -3.33 -0.30
C LEU A 46 6.88 -3.43 -1.47
N LYS A 47 7.38 -3.75 -2.66
CA LYS A 47 6.56 -3.91 -3.85
C LYS A 47 5.55 -5.05 -3.67
N LEU A 48 5.97 -6.19 -3.13
CA LEU A 48 5.09 -7.32 -2.83
C LEU A 48 3.99 -6.94 -1.83
N LEU A 49 4.33 -6.18 -0.78
CA LEU A 49 3.38 -5.79 0.26
C LEU A 49 2.32 -4.80 -0.22
N TYR A 50 2.72 -3.83 -1.04
CA TYR A 50 1.90 -2.66 -1.32
C TYR A 50 1.32 -2.60 -2.73
N THR A 51 1.70 -3.51 -3.65
CA THR A 51 1.09 -3.56 -4.99
C THR A 51 -0.40 -3.81 -4.89
N GLY A 52 -1.20 -2.87 -5.44
CA GLY A 52 -2.66 -2.94 -5.42
C GLY A 52 -3.31 -2.50 -4.11
N CYS A 53 -2.51 -2.16 -3.08
CA CYS A 53 -3.04 -1.76 -1.79
C CYS A 53 -3.70 -0.37 -1.82
N GLN A 54 -4.88 -0.25 -1.20
CA GLN A 54 -5.59 1.01 -1.03
C GLN A 54 -5.63 1.48 0.42
N VAL A 55 -5.64 0.55 1.37
CA VAL A 55 -5.66 0.83 2.82
C VAL A 55 -4.57 0.03 3.51
N VAL A 56 -3.62 0.72 4.14
CA VAL A 56 -2.59 0.08 4.96
C VAL A 56 -3.13 -0.11 6.38
N HIS A 57 -3.39 -1.36 6.76
CA HIS A 57 -3.70 -1.73 8.14
C HIS A 57 -2.40 -1.90 8.93
N GLY A 58 -1.95 -0.81 9.54
CA GLY A 58 -0.67 -0.71 10.22
C GLY A 58 0.05 0.57 9.80
N ASN A 59 1.38 0.55 9.84
CA ASN A 59 2.21 1.67 9.45
C ASN A 59 2.76 1.47 8.03
N LEU A 60 2.92 2.56 7.29
CA LEU A 60 3.60 2.58 6.01
C LEU A 60 5.04 3.05 6.23
N GLU A 61 6.02 2.14 6.13
CA GLU A 61 7.43 2.44 6.34
C GLU A 61 8.20 2.27 5.03
N ILE A 62 8.68 3.38 4.48
CA ILE A 62 9.46 3.43 3.24
C ILE A 62 10.88 3.82 3.66
N THR A 63 11.71 2.81 3.91
CA THR A 63 13.04 3.00 4.50
C THR A 63 14.16 2.42 3.66
N HIS A 64 15.40 2.86 3.86
CA HIS A 64 16.60 2.19 3.34
C HIS A 64 16.58 1.91 1.82
N LEU A 65 15.92 2.78 1.05
CA LEU A 65 15.86 2.66 -0.41
C LEU A 65 16.94 3.52 -1.06
N SER A 66 17.76 2.91 -1.91
CA SER A 66 18.82 3.59 -2.64
C SER A 66 18.62 3.51 -4.16
N GLY A 67 19.27 4.41 -4.89
CA GLY A 67 19.14 4.46 -6.36
C GLY A 67 17.85 5.12 -6.83
N ASN A 68 17.25 4.58 -7.90
CA ASN A 68 16.01 5.08 -8.51
C ASN A 68 15.01 3.93 -8.79
N PRO A 69 14.55 3.20 -7.75
CA PRO A 69 13.51 2.18 -7.93
C PRO A 69 12.18 2.79 -8.38
N ASP A 70 11.36 2.00 -9.07
CA ASP A 70 10.01 2.40 -9.43
C ASP A 70 9.05 2.23 -8.23
N LEU A 71 8.62 3.34 -7.67
CA LEU A 71 7.68 3.38 -6.53
C LEU A 71 6.22 3.57 -6.96
N SER A 72 5.89 3.42 -8.25
CA SER A 72 4.53 3.60 -8.79
C SER A 72 3.46 2.76 -8.08
N PHE A 73 3.83 1.59 -7.54
CA PHE A 73 2.92 0.73 -6.78
C PHE A 73 2.34 1.38 -5.52
N LEU A 74 2.98 2.44 -4.99
CA LEU A 74 2.49 3.19 -3.82
C LEU A 74 1.35 4.16 -4.17
N GLN A 75 1.17 4.50 -5.46
CA GLN A 75 0.14 5.45 -5.88
C GLN A 75 -1.27 4.97 -5.56
N GLY A 76 -1.49 3.65 -5.41
CA GLY A 76 -2.80 3.11 -5.06
C GLY A 76 -3.23 3.40 -3.62
N ILE A 77 -2.29 3.73 -2.73
CA ILE A 77 -2.55 3.89 -1.30
C ILE A 77 -3.36 5.17 -1.08
N VAL A 78 -4.53 5.03 -0.46
CA VAL A 78 -5.43 6.14 -0.15
C VAL A 78 -5.46 6.43 1.35
N GLU A 79 -5.16 5.44 2.18
CA GLU A 79 -5.28 5.54 3.62
C GLU A 79 -4.23 4.70 4.34
N VAL A 80 -3.66 5.28 5.40
CA VAL A 80 -2.77 4.59 6.34
C VAL A 80 -3.37 4.70 7.74
N GLN A 81 -3.58 3.57 8.42
CA GLN A 81 -4.21 3.57 9.74
C GLN A 81 -3.24 4.01 10.85
N GLY A 82 -1.99 3.58 10.79
CA GLY A 82 -0.94 3.97 11.73
C GLY A 82 -0.25 5.26 11.33
N TYR A 83 1.09 5.24 11.33
CA TYR A 83 1.92 6.34 10.84
C TYR A 83 2.52 6.06 9.45
N VAL A 84 3.02 7.12 8.82
CA VAL A 84 3.87 7.06 7.62
C VAL A 84 5.30 7.47 8.00
N LEU A 85 6.27 6.61 7.71
CA LEU A 85 7.69 6.87 7.92
C LEU A 85 8.42 6.80 6.58
N VAL A 86 9.13 7.87 6.23
CA VAL A 86 10.06 7.89 5.10
C VAL A 86 11.44 8.24 5.62
N ALA A 87 12.36 7.26 5.65
CA ALA A 87 13.67 7.45 6.27
C ALA A 87 14.82 6.75 5.55
N HIS A 88 16.00 7.35 5.55
CA HIS A 88 17.20 6.78 4.90
C HIS A 88 16.99 6.40 3.43
N VAL A 89 16.16 7.17 2.70
CA VAL A 89 16.00 6.98 1.25
C VAL A 89 16.82 7.96 0.44
N SER A 90 17.36 7.54 -0.71
CA SER A 90 18.06 8.40 -1.67
C SER A 90 17.26 8.70 -2.94
N VAL A 91 15.99 8.27 -2.97
CA VAL A 91 15.09 8.46 -4.11
C VAL A 91 14.64 9.91 -4.21
N THR A 92 14.34 10.40 -5.42
CA THR A 92 13.91 11.80 -5.60
C THR A 92 12.46 12.03 -5.23
N LEU A 93 11.61 11.02 -5.37
CA LEU A 93 10.16 11.11 -5.27
C LEU A 93 9.59 9.86 -4.62
N VAL A 94 8.70 10.05 -3.65
CA VAL A 94 7.81 9.00 -3.12
C VAL A 94 6.37 9.35 -3.54
N PRO A 95 5.73 8.57 -4.44
CA PRO A 95 4.45 8.92 -5.05
C PRO A 95 3.26 8.34 -4.27
N LEU A 96 2.84 9.05 -3.23
CA LEU A 96 1.64 8.85 -2.42
C LEU A 96 0.49 9.76 -2.88
N ASP A 97 0.36 10.01 -4.18
CA ASP A 97 -0.56 11.01 -4.76
C ASP A 97 -2.03 10.86 -4.36
N ASN A 98 -2.45 9.62 -4.08
CA ASN A 98 -3.81 9.33 -3.68
C ASN A 98 -3.99 9.24 -2.16
N LEU A 99 -2.93 9.39 -1.37
CA LEU A 99 -3.00 9.34 0.08
C LEU A 99 -3.81 10.53 0.61
N ARG A 100 -4.93 10.24 1.26
CA ARG A 100 -5.86 11.26 1.78
C ARG A 100 -5.84 11.33 3.29
N ILE A 101 -5.59 10.21 3.96
CA ILE A 101 -5.74 10.10 5.41
C ILE A 101 -4.58 9.28 5.99
N ILE A 102 -3.92 9.86 6.98
CA ILE A 102 -3.08 9.15 7.94
C ILE A 102 -3.82 9.23 9.28
N ARG A 103 -4.34 8.11 9.79
CA ARG A 103 -5.21 8.15 10.98
C ARG A 103 -4.42 8.33 12.27
N GLY A 104 -3.17 7.87 12.33
CA GLY A 104 -2.34 7.99 13.54
C GLY A 104 -2.84 7.14 14.71
N SER A 105 -3.44 5.97 14.45
CA SER A 105 -3.78 5.02 15.53
C SER A 105 -2.54 4.49 16.26
N GLN A 106 -1.40 4.53 15.56
CA GLN A 106 -0.05 4.39 16.09
C GLN A 106 0.76 5.61 15.63
N LEU A 107 1.69 6.08 16.46
CA LEU A 107 2.54 7.23 16.18
C LEU A 107 4.02 6.83 16.19
N TYR A 108 4.77 7.30 15.21
CA TYR A 108 6.22 7.21 15.23
C TYR A 108 6.77 8.06 16.39
N ASN A 109 7.66 7.47 17.19
CA ASN A 109 8.22 8.08 18.39
C ASN A 109 7.15 8.71 19.32
N SER A 110 5.99 8.05 19.42
CA SER A 110 4.84 8.46 20.25
C SER A 110 4.26 9.84 19.93
N SER A 111 4.67 10.47 18.82
CA SER A 111 4.35 11.89 18.57
C SER A 111 3.96 12.19 17.11
N TYR A 112 4.42 11.40 16.14
CA TYR A 112 4.32 11.75 14.74
C TYR A 112 3.48 10.75 13.94
N ALA A 113 2.41 11.24 13.29
CA ALA A 113 1.67 10.46 12.29
C ALA A 113 2.40 10.43 10.93
N LEU A 114 3.21 11.44 10.65
CA LEU A 114 4.10 11.48 9.48
C LEU A 114 5.51 11.88 9.95
N ALA A 115 6.51 11.07 9.61
CA ALA A 115 7.91 11.35 9.87
C ALA A 115 8.75 11.19 8.60
N VAL A 116 9.52 12.22 8.26
CA VAL A 116 10.40 12.25 7.09
C VAL A 116 11.81 12.63 7.56
N LEU A 117 12.73 11.66 7.62
CA LEU A 117 14.00 11.78 8.35
C LEU A 117 15.19 11.30 7.51
N ASP A 118 16.32 11.98 7.55
CA ASP A 118 17.61 11.48 7.00
C ASP A 118 17.56 10.94 5.56
N ASN A 119 16.77 11.56 4.69
CA ASN A 119 16.58 11.13 3.30
C ASN A 119 17.60 11.75 2.33
N THR A 120 18.88 11.77 2.72
CA THR A 120 19.97 12.33 1.90
C THR A 120 21.16 11.37 1.87
N LEU A 121 21.62 11.00 0.68
CA LEU A 121 22.82 10.21 0.42
C LEU A 121 23.57 10.82 -0.77
N ASN A 122 24.84 11.20 -0.57
CA ASN A 122 25.71 11.76 -1.63
C ASN A 122 25.08 12.95 -2.39
N ASN A 123 24.50 13.92 -1.68
CA ASN A 123 23.77 15.08 -2.22
C ASN A 123 22.56 14.72 -3.11
N ARG A 124 22.09 13.47 -3.07
CA ARG A 124 20.82 13.02 -3.64
C ARG A 124 19.88 12.65 -2.51
N GLY A 125 18.59 12.83 -2.70
CA GLY A 125 17.65 12.63 -1.62
C GLY A 125 16.23 12.96 -2.02
N LEU A 126 15.34 12.74 -1.07
CA LEU A 126 13.91 12.99 -1.25
C LEU A 126 13.67 14.47 -1.51
N ARG A 127 13.09 14.79 -2.67
CA ARG A 127 12.70 16.15 -3.05
C ARG A 127 11.22 16.39 -2.87
N THR A 128 10.43 15.36 -3.11
CA THR A 128 8.97 15.46 -3.09
C THR A 128 8.37 14.22 -2.44
N LEU A 129 7.45 14.48 -1.52
CA LEU A 129 6.45 13.54 -1.04
C LEU A 129 5.12 14.13 -1.50
N ARG A 130 4.50 13.50 -2.50
CA ARG A 130 3.21 13.91 -3.08
C ARG A 130 2.22 12.80 -2.84
#